data_AF-U2QJW8-F1
#
_entry.id   AF-U2QJW8-F1
#
_cell.length_a   1.000
_cell.length_b   1.000
_cell.length_c   1.000
_cell.angle_alpha   90.00
_cell.angle_beta   90.00
_cell.angle_gamma   90.00
#
_symmetry.space_group_name_H-M   'P 1'
#
loop_
_entity.id
_entity.type
_entity.pdbx_description
1 polymer ?
#
loop_
_entity_poly.entity_id
_entity_poly.type
_entity_poly.pdbx_seq_one_letter_code
_entity_poly.pdbx_strand_id
1 'polypeptide(L)'
;MAAPANASPAPRAEPPAAPARPQIEPPHTTGPDSIADENGTVIPTSRTRLEEGLRSAGLDTFSTRSPDTGCILPDGSKVRVMDATKHASQRASFTNVNNDLVSPFTGKPPNPPKEISNITKWVRERCHIELFD
;
A
#
# COMPACT_ATOMS: atom_id res chain seq x y z
N MET A 1 76.16 8.87 8.55
CA MET A 1 75.51 8.60 9.86
C MET A 1 74.58 9.78 10.10
N ALA A 2 73.29 9.65 9.78
CA ALA A 2 72.15 9.29 10.67
C ALA A 2 71.96 10.34 11.80
N ALA A 3 70.81 10.96 12.07
CA ALA A 3 69.41 10.72 11.73
C ALA A 3 68.57 12.04 11.92
N PRO A 4 67.29 12.10 11.50
CA PRO A 4 66.58 13.32 11.10
C PRO A 4 65.75 14.00 12.19
N ALA A 5 65.31 15.23 11.88
CA ALA A 5 64.45 16.07 12.71
C ALA A 5 63.09 15.43 13.01
N ASN A 6 62.74 15.46 14.30
CA ASN A 6 61.51 14.92 14.88
C ASN A 6 60.35 15.87 14.55
N ALA A 7 59.53 15.51 13.54
CA ALA A 7 58.30 16.24 13.24
C ALA A 7 57.15 15.63 14.06
N SER A 8 56.60 16.41 14.98
CA SER A 8 55.37 16.07 15.71
C SER A 8 54.23 15.75 14.72
N PRO A 9 53.46 14.67 14.93
CA PRO A 9 52.33 14.36 14.06
C PRO A 9 51.20 15.39 14.24
N ALA A 10 50.76 15.98 13.13
CA ALA A 10 49.57 16.81 13.07
C ALA A 10 48.32 16.02 13.53
N PRO A 11 47.30 16.69 14.12
CA PRO A 11 46.09 16.02 14.55
C PRO A 11 45.38 15.37 13.36
N ARG A 12 45.05 14.09 13.53
CA ARG A 12 44.28 13.28 12.59
C ARG A 12 42.95 13.99 12.29
N ALA A 13 42.72 14.34 11.02
CA ALA A 13 41.43 14.84 10.57
C ALA A 13 40.33 13.82 10.94
N GLU A 14 39.31 14.29 11.66
CA GLU A 14 38.07 13.53 11.84
C GLU A 14 37.48 13.21 10.45
N PRO A 15 36.99 11.98 10.23
CA PRO A 15 36.29 11.67 8.99
C PRO A 15 35.05 12.57 8.87
N PRO A 16 34.74 13.09 7.67
CA PRO A 16 33.57 13.95 7.49
C PRO A 16 32.30 13.21 7.91
N ALA A 17 31.38 13.94 8.57
CA ALA A 17 30.08 13.42 8.94
C ALA A 17 29.42 12.75 7.72
N ALA A 18 28.93 11.53 7.92
CA ALA A 18 28.18 10.82 6.90
C ALA A 18 27.06 11.71 6.36
N PRO A 19 26.79 11.72 5.04
CA PRO A 19 25.70 12.51 4.49
C PRO A 19 24.42 12.19 5.27
N ALA A 20 23.74 13.23 5.77
CA ALA A 20 22.44 13.07 6.38
C ALA A 20 21.58 12.26 5.39
N ARG A 21 21.12 11.08 5.82
CA ARG A 21 20.13 10.33 5.05
C ARG A 21 18.99 11.30 4.76
N PRO A 22 18.51 11.43 3.52
CA PRO A 22 17.35 12.27 3.25
C PRO A 22 16.25 11.83 4.21
N GLN A 23 15.91 12.72 5.12
CA GLN A 23 14.81 12.55 6.03
C GLN A 23 13.58 12.67 5.14
N ILE A 24 13.11 11.52 4.66
CA ILE A 24 11.82 11.45 3.98
C ILE A 24 10.83 11.90 5.03
N GLU A 25 10.36 13.13 4.89
CA GLU A 25 9.25 13.67 5.67
C GLU A 25 8.14 12.62 5.58
N PRO A 26 7.62 12.09 6.71
CA PRO A 26 6.54 11.12 6.63
C PRO A 26 5.41 11.79 5.84
N PRO A 27 4.88 11.14 4.78
CA PRO A 27 3.78 11.71 4.04
C PRO A 27 2.67 12.05 5.04
N HIS A 28 2.19 13.30 5.01
CA HIS A 28 1.11 13.77 5.85
C HIS A 28 -0.19 13.13 5.35
N THR A 29 -0.38 11.85 5.66
CA THR A 29 -1.64 11.17 5.46
C THR A 29 -2.15 10.74 6.83
N THR A 30 -3.28 11.32 7.22
CA THR A 30 -3.87 11.26 8.57
C THR A 30 -4.46 9.87 8.91
N GLY A 31 -3.88 8.78 8.41
CA GLY A 31 -4.39 7.42 8.55
C GLY A 31 -3.27 6.38 8.66
N PRO A 32 -3.59 5.15 9.06
CA PRO A 32 -2.61 4.07 9.16
C PRO A 32 -2.07 3.69 7.77
N ASP A 33 -0.76 3.41 7.68
CA ASP A 33 -0.06 3.00 6.44
C ASP A 33 -0.49 1.62 5.93
N SER A 34 -1.16 0.83 6.77
CA SER A 34 -1.67 -0.50 6.46
C SER A 34 -2.83 -0.86 7.38
N ILE A 35 -3.70 -1.75 6.91
CA ILE A 35 -4.79 -2.32 7.70
C ILE A 35 -4.52 -3.83 7.82
N ALA A 36 -4.61 -4.36 9.03
CA ALA A 36 -4.40 -5.77 9.31
C ALA A 36 -5.66 -6.40 9.90
N ASP A 37 -5.93 -7.66 9.56
CA ASP A 37 -6.89 -8.48 10.29
C ASP A 37 -6.20 -9.31 11.39
N GLU A 38 -7.01 -9.98 12.21
CA GLU A 38 -6.55 -10.86 13.28
C GLU A 38 -5.79 -12.10 12.78
N ASN A 39 -5.95 -12.46 11.51
CA ASN A 39 -5.29 -13.62 10.89
C ASN A 39 -3.90 -13.26 10.32
N GLY A 40 -3.48 -12.00 10.43
CA GLY A 40 -2.19 -11.51 9.92
C GLY A 40 -2.20 -11.11 8.44
N THR A 41 -3.37 -11.00 7.81
CA THR A 41 -3.50 -10.40 6.48
C THR A 41 -3.30 -8.90 6.59
N VAL A 42 -2.23 -8.38 5.98
CA VAL A 42 -1.90 -6.96 5.98
C VAL A 42 -2.08 -6.39 4.58
N ILE A 43 -2.86 -5.31 4.47
CA ILE A 43 -3.11 -4.61 3.22
C ILE A 43 -2.57 -3.19 3.35
N PRO A 44 -1.62 -2.78 2.48
CA PRO A 44 -1.12 -1.42 2.49
C PRO A 44 -2.23 -0.45 2.07
N THR A 45 -2.28 0.72 2.69
CA THR A 45 -3.20 1.79 2.30
C THR A 45 -2.55 2.75 1.30
N SER A 46 -1.25 2.68 1.06
CA SER A 46 -0.62 3.38 -0.07
C SER A 46 -0.95 2.67 -1.39
N ARG A 47 -1.50 3.40 -2.37
CA ARG A 47 -1.79 2.85 -3.70
C ARG A 47 -0.51 2.42 -4.40
N THR A 48 0.52 3.24 -4.36
CA THR A 48 1.83 2.93 -4.94
C THR A 48 2.37 1.61 -4.39
N ARG A 49 2.36 1.42 -3.05
CA ARG A 49 2.80 0.16 -2.45
C ARG A 49 1.91 -1.03 -2.82
N LEU A 50 0.59 -0.82 -2.88
CA LEU A 50 -0.34 -1.88 -3.26
C LEU A 50 -0.11 -2.33 -4.70
N GLU A 51 0.00 -1.39 -5.65
CA GLU A 51 0.25 -1.65 -7.06
C GLU A 51 1.63 -2.29 -7.29
N GLU A 52 2.66 -1.81 -6.60
CA GLU A 52 3.99 -2.42 -6.63
C GLU A 52 3.98 -3.86 -6.12
N GLY A 53 3.25 -4.14 -5.04
CA GLY A 53 3.08 -5.49 -4.51
C GLY A 53 2.38 -6.41 -5.49
N LEU A 54 1.27 -5.96 -6.09
CA LEU A 54 0.53 -6.72 -7.10
C LEU A 54 1.37 -6.99 -8.35
N ARG A 55 2.15 -6.00 -8.82
CA ARG A 55 3.06 -6.14 -9.96
C ARG A 55 4.22 -7.09 -9.65
N SER A 56 4.82 -6.97 -8.47
CA SER A 56 5.95 -7.79 -8.04
C SER A 56 5.55 -9.25 -7.86
N ALA A 57 4.29 -9.51 -7.51
CA ALA A 57 3.73 -10.85 -7.43
C ALA A 57 3.54 -11.51 -8.81
N GLY A 58 3.74 -10.78 -9.92
CA GLY A 58 3.62 -11.33 -11.27
C GLY A 58 2.20 -11.76 -11.64
N LEU A 59 1.19 -11.09 -11.07
CA LEU A 59 -0.21 -11.43 -11.26
C LEU A 59 -0.71 -11.04 -12.65
N ASP A 60 -1.65 -11.83 -13.18
CA ASP A 60 -2.34 -11.51 -14.43
C ASP A 60 -3.11 -10.21 -14.27
N THR A 61 -2.99 -9.32 -15.26
CA THR A 61 -3.69 -8.03 -15.26
C THR A 61 -4.86 -8.04 -16.24
N PHE A 62 -5.87 -7.25 -15.95
CA PHE A 62 -6.99 -7.01 -16.85
C PHE A 62 -7.28 -5.52 -16.97
N SER A 63 -7.63 -5.11 -18.19
CA SER A 63 -8.08 -3.74 -18.45
C SER A 63 -9.47 -3.52 -17.89
N THR A 64 -9.69 -2.34 -17.32
CA THR A 64 -11.03 -1.95 -16.89
C THR A 64 -11.56 -0.82 -17.77
N ARG A 65 -12.83 -0.43 -17.61
CA ARG A 65 -13.44 0.67 -18.40
C ARG A 65 -12.90 2.07 -18.05
N SER A 66 -12.08 2.17 -16.99
CA SER A 66 -11.40 3.39 -16.55
C SER A 66 -9.89 3.15 -16.68
N PRO A 67 -9.02 4.18 -16.61
CA PRO A 67 -7.56 4.01 -16.67
C PRO A 67 -6.99 3.07 -15.58
N ASP A 68 -7.80 2.70 -14.60
CA ASP A 68 -7.56 1.68 -13.59
C ASP A 68 -7.13 0.31 -14.19
N THR A 69 -6.00 -0.21 -13.70
CA THR A 69 -5.56 -1.60 -13.97
C THR A 69 -6.05 -2.51 -12.84
N GLY A 70 -6.67 -3.64 -13.20
CA GLY A 70 -7.03 -4.68 -12.25
C GLY A 70 -6.06 -5.86 -12.31
N CYS A 71 -5.90 -6.57 -11.20
CA CYS A 71 -5.12 -7.81 -11.10
C CYS A 71 -6.03 -8.98 -10.74
N ILE A 72 -5.75 -10.15 -11.31
CA ILE A 72 -6.39 -11.42 -10.98
C ILE A 72 -5.50 -12.13 -9.95
N LEU A 73 -6.07 -12.46 -8.80
CA LEU A 73 -5.40 -13.21 -7.75
C LEU A 73 -5.38 -14.71 -8.09
N PRO A 74 -4.50 -15.52 -7.45
CA PRO A 74 -4.38 -16.95 -7.76
C PRO A 74 -5.66 -17.79 -7.59
N ASP A 75 -6.59 -17.34 -6.75
CA ASP A 75 -7.91 -17.95 -6.54
C ASP A 75 -8.96 -17.50 -7.58
N GLY A 76 -8.56 -16.68 -8.55
CA GLY A 76 -9.40 -16.10 -9.59
C GLY A 76 -10.20 -14.86 -9.15
N SER A 77 -10.11 -14.48 -7.87
CA SER A 77 -10.64 -13.20 -7.40
C SER A 77 -9.85 -12.03 -8.00
N LYS A 78 -10.37 -10.82 -7.87
CA LYS A 78 -9.83 -9.64 -8.56
C LYS A 78 -9.65 -8.49 -7.58
N VAL A 79 -8.53 -7.79 -7.74
CA VAL A 79 -8.27 -6.52 -7.06
C VAL A 79 -8.22 -5.44 -8.13
N ARG A 80 -8.98 -4.36 -7.91
CA ARG A 80 -8.96 -3.19 -8.79
C ARG A 80 -8.60 -1.96 -7.99
N VAL A 81 -7.53 -1.30 -8.38
CA VAL A 81 -7.15 0.01 -7.85
C VAL A 81 -7.85 1.09 -8.67
N MET A 82 -8.59 1.98 -8.00
CA MET A 82 -9.43 2.99 -8.63
C MET A 82 -8.99 4.40 -8.23
N ASP A 83 -8.89 5.28 -9.22
CA ASP A 83 -8.65 6.72 -9.00
C ASP A 83 -9.78 7.40 -8.21
N ALA A 84 -9.42 8.50 -7.54
CA ALA A 84 -10.40 9.40 -6.95
C ALA A 84 -11.26 10.07 -8.04
N THR A 85 -12.55 10.23 -7.74
CA THR A 85 -13.52 10.91 -8.60
C THR A 85 -14.29 11.93 -7.76
N LYS A 86 -15.09 12.80 -8.40
CA LYS A 86 -15.98 13.74 -7.70
C LYS A 86 -16.98 13.08 -6.73
N HIS A 87 -17.19 11.77 -6.85
CA HIS A 87 -18.20 11.02 -6.08
C HIS A 87 -17.61 10.00 -5.11
N ALA A 88 -16.31 9.72 -5.19
CA ALA A 88 -15.69 8.69 -4.37
C ALA A 88 -14.16 8.84 -4.33
N SER A 89 -13.59 8.60 -3.15
CA SER A 89 -12.15 8.59 -2.89
C SER A 89 -11.40 7.51 -3.69
N GLN A 90 -10.09 7.70 -3.81
CA GLN A 90 -9.17 6.68 -4.31
C GLN A 90 -9.27 5.43 -3.44
N ARG A 91 -9.35 4.25 -4.08
CA ARG A 91 -9.61 3.02 -3.33
C ARG A 91 -9.21 1.77 -4.10
N ALA A 92 -8.90 0.70 -3.37
CA ALA A 92 -8.91 -0.65 -3.88
C ALA A 92 -10.29 -1.28 -3.71
N SER A 93 -10.73 -2.06 -4.69
CA SER A 93 -11.97 -2.85 -4.68
C SER A 93 -11.64 -4.32 -4.89
N PHE A 94 -12.32 -5.19 -4.15
CA PHE A 94 -12.09 -6.63 -4.15
C PHE A 94 -13.35 -7.36 -4.60
N THR A 95 -13.22 -8.23 -5.61
CA THR A 95 -14.34 -9.01 -6.13
C THR A 95 -13.97 -10.48 -6.32
N ASN A 96 -14.95 -11.38 -6.20
CA ASN A 96 -14.76 -12.80 -6.49
C ASN A 96 -14.72 -13.07 -8.01
N VAL A 97 -14.58 -14.36 -8.38
CA VAL A 97 -14.63 -14.82 -9.78
C VAL A 97 -15.91 -14.45 -10.52
N ASN A 98 -17.03 -14.30 -9.80
CA ASN A 98 -18.35 -13.94 -10.32
C ASN A 98 -18.55 -12.41 -10.39
N ASN A 99 -17.53 -11.62 -10.04
CA ASN A 99 -17.55 -10.16 -9.93
C ASN A 99 -18.41 -9.61 -8.77
N ASP A 100 -18.77 -10.42 -7.78
CA ASP A 100 -19.42 -9.93 -6.56
C ASP A 100 -18.40 -9.29 -5.62
N LEU A 101 -18.80 -8.23 -4.90
CA LEU A 101 -17.96 -7.59 -3.89
C LEU A 101 -17.67 -8.54 -2.73
N VAL A 102 -16.40 -8.64 -2.35
CA VAL A 102 -15.94 -9.46 -1.23
C VAL A 102 -15.07 -8.65 -0.29
N SER A 103 -15.04 -9.07 0.97
CA SER A 103 -14.11 -8.51 1.95
C SER A 103 -12.69 -8.93 1.59
N PRO A 104 -11.72 -8.00 1.64
CA PRO A 104 -10.34 -8.31 1.28
C PRO A 104 -9.61 -9.20 2.28
N PHE A 105 -10.15 -9.31 3.51
CA PHE A 105 -9.59 -10.14 4.57
C PHE A 105 -10.15 -11.57 4.55
N THR A 106 -11.40 -11.74 4.14
CA THR A 106 -12.08 -13.05 4.20
C THR A 106 -12.31 -13.69 2.84
N GLY A 107 -12.18 -12.94 1.74
CA GLY A 107 -12.52 -13.38 0.38
C GLY A 107 -14.02 -13.67 0.18
N LYS A 108 -14.88 -13.34 1.16
CA LYS A 108 -16.31 -13.66 1.16
C LYS A 108 -17.17 -12.41 1.02
N PRO A 109 -18.37 -12.51 0.41
CA PRO A 109 -19.34 -11.42 0.43
C PRO A 109 -19.74 -11.07 1.87
N PRO A 110 -19.77 -9.78 2.23
CA PRO A 110 -20.16 -9.39 3.58
C PRO A 110 -21.68 -9.54 3.76
N ASN A 111 -22.10 -10.05 4.92
CA ASN A 111 -23.52 -10.24 5.25
C ASN A 111 -24.03 -9.10 6.15
N PRO A 112 -24.83 -8.15 5.63
CA PRO A 112 -25.31 -7.02 6.41
C PRO A 112 -26.31 -7.45 7.49
N PRO A 113 -26.24 -6.88 8.71
CA PRO A 113 -27.31 -6.99 9.71
C PRO A 113 -28.64 -6.46 9.17
N LYS A 114 -29.75 -7.00 9.69
CA LYS A 114 -31.11 -6.66 9.20
C LYS A 114 -31.49 -5.20 9.47
N GLU A 115 -30.85 -4.58 10.45
CA GLU A 115 -31.12 -3.22 10.93
C GLU A 115 -30.42 -2.14 10.09
N ILE A 116 -29.56 -2.53 9.15
CA ILE A 116 -28.83 -1.59 8.28
C ILE A 116 -29.78 -1.01 7.24
N SER A 117 -30.04 0.29 7.35
CA SER A 117 -30.87 1.03 6.41
C SER A 117 -30.19 1.28 5.05
N ASN A 118 -28.86 1.41 5.02
CA ASN A 118 -28.08 1.60 3.80
C ASN A 118 -27.08 0.46 3.58
N ILE A 119 -27.59 -0.66 3.06
CA ILE A 119 -26.81 -1.87 2.79
C ILE A 119 -25.66 -1.58 1.82
N THR A 120 -25.89 -0.80 0.77
CA THR A 120 -24.88 -0.50 -0.25
C THR A 120 -23.66 0.21 0.34
N LYS A 121 -23.88 1.21 1.20
CA LYS A 121 -22.79 1.90 1.91
C LYS A 121 -22.04 0.95 2.84
N TRP A 122 -22.79 0.15 3.61
CA TRP A 122 -22.22 -0.80 4.57
C TRP A 122 -21.36 -1.89 3.91
N VAL A 123 -21.79 -2.41 2.74
CA VAL A 123 -21.02 -3.35 1.93
C VAL A 123 -19.79 -2.68 1.35
N ARG A 124 -19.93 -1.46 0.82
CA ARG A 124 -18.81 -0.71 0.24
C ARG A 124 -17.68 -0.51 1.25
N GLU A 125 -18.00 -0.09 2.47
CA GLU A 125 -17.02 0.11 3.57
C GLU A 125 -16.25 -1.16 3.96
N ARG A 126 -16.73 -2.35 3.59
CA ARG A 126 -16.12 -3.65 3.94
C ARG A 126 -15.42 -4.34 2.78
N CYS A 127 -15.74 -3.96 1.55
CA CYS A 127 -15.15 -4.52 0.33
C CYS A 127 -14.20 -3.56 -0.39
N HIS A 128 -14.05 -2.33 0.14
CA HIS A 128 -13.12 -1.34 -0.39
C HIS A 128 -12.15 -0.89 0.70
N ILE A 129 -10.90 -0.68 0.30
CA ILE A 129 -9.88 -0.05 1.13
C ILE A 129 -9.61 1.31 0.53
N GLU A 130 -9.79 2.37 1.32
CA GLU A 130 -9.37 3.71 0.91
C GLU A 130 -7.85 3.75 0.80
N LEU A 131 -7.35 4.37 -0.27
CA LEU A 131 -5.93 4.46 -0.54
C LEU A 131 -5.45 5.91 -0.46
N PHE A 132 -4.19 6.06 -0.05
CA PHE A 132 -3.60 7.30 0.42
C PHE A 132 -2.17 7.45 -0.10
N ASP A 133 -1.96 8.44 -0.98
CA ASP A 133 -0.67 8.86 -1.54
C ASP A 133 -0.85 10.09 -2.43
#